data_AF-A0A9E4WGL0-F1
#
_entry.id   AF-A0A9E4WGL0-F1
#
_cell.length_a   1.000
_cell.length_b   1.000
_cell.length_c   1.000
_cell.angle_alpha   90.00
_cell.angle_beta   90.00
_cell.angle_gamma   90.00
#
_symmetry.space_group_name_H-M   'P 1'
#
loop_
_entity.id
_entity.type
_entity.pdbx_description
1 polymer ?
#
loop_
_entity_poly.entity_id
_entity_poly.type
_entity_poly.pdbx_seq_one_letter_code
_entity_poly.pdbx_strand_id
1 'polypeptide(L)'
;MGRINVAIIGAGNCASSLVQGLYKYSEVDEGSAKIPGLMHNTLGGYALSDVNIVAAFDVDKEKVGRDLSEALISKNNNALQFYDVPHMGVKVERGMTHDGIGIYLEEMIEKAPGETADIVGILRDREVDVVINYLPVGSEQATKWYVEQVLAAGCAFVNCIPVFIAKEPYWQKRFADRGLPIVGDDIKSQVGATIVHRVLARLFEDRGVRLDRTYQLNFGGNTDFYNMLERSRLVSKKISKTQAVQSQLEKELPTDDVHIGPSDHVPWLEDRKWAYIRLEGTSWGDQPLNIELKLEVEDSPNSAGVAIDAIRSAKIALDRGVSGAIEPASAYFMKSPPIQMRDDDARRAVELFADGADGNDPGAG
;
A
#
# COMPACT_ATOMS: atom_id res chain seq x y z
N MET A 1 -17.53 -4.53 -18.64
CA MET A 1 -16.22 -3.84 -18.58
C MET A 1 -15.12 -4.84 -18.91
N GLY A 2 -13.90 -4.38 -19.17
CA GLY A 2 -12.77 -5.25 -19.54
C GLY A 2 -12.11 -5.92 -18.33
N ARG A 3 -11.09 -6.75 -18.57
CA ARG A 3 -10.19 -7.23 -17.52
C ARG A 3 -9.23 -6.11 -17.08
N ILE A 4 -8.63 -6.28 -15.91
CA ILE A 4 -7.53 -5.46 -15.39
C ILE A 4 -6.28 -6.34 -15.35
N ASN A 5 -5.40 -6.19 -16.34
CA ASN A 5 -4.11 -6.87 -16.35
C ASN A 5 -3.14 -6.15 -15.41
N VAL A 6 -2.67 -6.86 -14.39
CA VAL A 6 -1.82 -6.32 -13.33
C VAL A 6 -0.44 -6.94 -13.36
N ALA A 7 0.59 -6.10 -13.19
CA ALA A 7 1.95 -6.54 -12.92
C ALA A 7 2.37 -6.23 -11.49
N ILE A 8 3.07 -7.16 -10.84
CA ILE A 8 3.58 -7.01 -9.47
C ILE A 8 5.09 -6.75 -9.47
N ILE A 9 5.53 -5.70 -8.78
CA ILE A 9 6.95 -5.50 -8.45
C ILE A 9 7.14 -5.90 -6.98
N GLY A 10 7.94 -6.94 -6.74
CA GLY A 10 8.18 -7.52 -5.42
C GLY A 10 7.14 -8.57 -5.04
N ALA A 11 7.48 -9.85 -5.19
CA ALA A 11 6.62 -10.99 -4.87
C ALA A 11 6.73 -11.39 -3.38
N GLY A 12 6.52 -10.42 -2.49
CA GLY A 12 6.60 -10.59 -1.03
C GLY A 12 5.29 -11.03 -0.36
N ASN A 13 5.20 -10.88 0.96
CA ASN A 13 3.99 -11.20 1.74
C ASN A 13 2.75 -10.44 1.27
N CYS A 14 2.86 -9.14 0.98
CA CYS A 14 1.74 -8.33 0.46
C CYS A 14 1.22 -8.86 -0.88
N ALA A 15 2.12 -9.23 -1.80
CA ALA A 15 1.74 -9.87 -3.06
C ALA A 15 1.07 -11.23 -2.82
N SER A 16 1.55 -12.02 -1.86
CA SER A 16 0.96 -13.32 -1.50
C SER A 16 -0.48 -13.15 -1.01
N SER A 17 -0.71 -12.23 -0.08
CA SER A 17 -2.06 -11.94 0.42
C SER A 17 -3.00 -11.37 -0.64
N LEU A 18 -2.49 -10.50 -1.53
CA LEU A 18 -3.25 -9.98 -2.67
C LEU A 18 -3.74 -11.12 -3.57
N VAL A 19 -2.82 -11.97 -4.03
CA VAL A 19 -3.14 -13.07 -4.95
C VAL A 19 -4.07 -14.09 -4.30
N GLN A 20 -3.80 -14.51 -3.06
CA GLN A 20 -4.70 -15.41 -2.34
C GLN A 20 -6.12 -14.81 -2.21
N GLY A 21 -6.23 -13.51 -1.98
CA GLY A 21 -7.52 -12.79 -1.94
C GLY A 21 -8.25 -12.83 -3.28
N LEU A 22 -7.56 -12.58 -4.39
CA LEU A 22 -8.15 -12.62 -5.73
C LEU A 22 -8.75 -13.99 -6.06
N TYR A 23 -8.05 -15.08 -5.73
CA TYR A 23 -8.56 -16.43 -5.97
C TYR A 23 -9.71 -16.81 -5.01
N LYS A 24 -9.57 -16.51 -3.72
CA LYS A 24 -10.58 -16.80 -2.71
C LYS A 24 -11.92 -16.13 -3.01
N TYR A 25 -11.88 -14.92 -3.55
CA TYR A 25 -13.06 -14.08 -3.80
C TYR A 25 -13.36 -13.94 -5.30
N SER A 26 -12.91 -14.89 -6.12
CA SER A 26 -13.12 -14.88 -7.58
C SER A 26 -14.58 -15.06 -8.01
N GLU A 27 -15.43 -15.66 -7.17
CA GLU A 27 -16.86 -15.83 -7.43
C GLU A 27 -17.72 -14.68 -6.89
N VAL A 28 -17.09 -13.64 -6.32
CA VAL A 28 -17.79 -12.53 -5.66
C VAL A 28 -18.15 -11.48 -6.69
N ASP A 29 -19.43 -11.14 -6.70
CA ASP A 29 -20.02 -10.15 -7.60
C ASP A 29 -20.82 -9.08 -6.84
N GLU A 30 -21.47 -8.18 -7.59
CA GLU A 30 -22.28 -7.09 -7.03
C GLU A 30 -23.48 -7.59 -6.20
N GLY A 31 -24.05 -8.74 -6.56
CA GLY A 31 -25.19 -9.35 -5.86
C GLY A 31 -24.80 -10.15 -4.62
N SER A 32 -23.51 -10.45 -4.46
CA SER A 32 -22.98 -11.20 -3.33
C SER A 32 -23.10 -10.41 -2.03
N ALA A 33 -23.26 -11.12 -0.91
CA ALA A 33 -23.24 -10.49 0.41
C ALA A 33 -21.88 -9.78 0.65
N LYS A 34 -21.90 -8.72 1.44
CA LYS A 34 -20.67 -7.99 1.79
C LYS A 34 -19.70 -8.92 2.52
N ILE A 35 -18.47 -8.99 2.02
CA ILE A 35 -17.42 -9.86 2.57
C ILE A 35 -16.54 -9.07 3.54
N PRO A 36 -16.29 -9.59 4.76
CA PRO A 36 -15.30 -9.01 5.66
C PRO A 36 -13.93 -8.89 4.98
N GLY A 37 -13.36 -7.69 4.99
CA GLY A 37 -12.08 -7.42 4.35
C GLY A 37 -12.16 -7.00 2.88
N LEU A 38 -13.34 -6.86 2.30
CA LEU A 38 -13.54 -6.11 1.05
C LEU A 38 -14.27 -4.80 1.37
N MET A 39 -13.73 -3.68 0.91
CA MET A 39 -14.42 -2.39 1.06
C MET A 39 -15.60 -2.34 0.08
N HIS A 40 -15.37 -2.79 -1.16
CA HIS A 40 -16.35 -2.94 -2.22
C HIS A 40 -16.23 -4.30 -2.92
N ASN A 41 -17.36 -5.00 -3.08
CA ASN A 41 -17.42 -6.21 -3.91
C ASN A 41 -17.13 -5.86 -5.38
N THR A 42 -17.78 -4.81 -5.87
CA THR A 42 -17.51 -4.15 -7.16
C THR A 42 -17.17 -2.68 -6.93
N LEU A 43 -16.23 -2.12 -7.68
CA LEU A 43 -15.88 -0.69 -7.62
C LEU A 43 -15.86 -0.13 -9.04
N GLY A 44 -16.68 0.88 -9.33
CA GLY A 44 -16.80 1.45 -10.67
C GLY A 44 -17.08 0.42 -11.76
N GLY A 45 -17.86 -0.62 -11.42
CA GLY A 45 -18.21 -1.75 -12.29
C GLY A 45 -17.15 -2.86 -12.42
N TYR A 46 -16.01 -2.76 -11.71
CA TYR A 46 -14.98 -3.80 -11.67
C TYR A 46 -15.13 -4.70 -10.44
N ALA A 47 -15.35 -5.99 -10.68
CA ALA A 47 -15.31 -7.04 -9.67
C ALA A 47 -13.87 -7.47 -9.36
N LEU A 48 -13.69 -8.30 -8.33
CA LEU A 48 -12.38 -8.88 -8.03
C LEU A 48 -11.92 -9.85 -9.13
N SER A 49 -12.85 -10.56 -9.76
CA SER A 49 -12.59 -11.50 -10.85
C SER A 49 -12.10 -10.83 -12.14
N ASP A 50 -12.28 -9.51 -12.27
CA ASP A 50 -11.73 -8.75 -13.39
C ASP A 50 -10.22 -8.51 -13.23
N VAL A 51 -9.66 -8.63 -12.02
CA VAL A 51 -8.24 -8.43 -11.75
C VAL A 51 -7.45 -9.69 -12.08
N ASN A 52 -6.55 -9.60 -13.06
CA ASN A 52 -5.73 -10.69 -13.55
C ASN A 52 -4.25 -10.36 -13.41
N ILE A 53 -3.50 -11.16 -12.64
CA ILE A 53 -2.05 -10.98 -12.56
C ILE A 53 -1.39 -11.61 -13.78
N VAL A 54 -0.68 -10.81 -14.57
CA VAL A 54 -0.04 -11.26 -15.82
C VAL A 54 1.48 -11.17 -15.81
N ALA A 55 2.06 -10.41 -14.88
CA ALA A 55 3.50 -10.29 -14.73
C ALA A 55 3.91 -10.13 -13.27
N ALA A 56 5.11 -10.59 -12.96
CA ALA A 56 5.73 -10.39 -11.66
C ALA A 56 7.24 -10.22 -11.81
N PHE A 57 7.82 -9.36 -10.99
CA PHE A 57 9.24 -9.07 -10.97
C PHE A 57 9.79 -9.21 -9.55
N ASP A 58 10.91 -9.91 -9.41
CA ASP A 58 11.62 -10.03 -8.13
C ASP A 58 13.14 -10.08 -8.36
N VAL A 59 13.89 -10.04 -7.27
CA VAL A 59 15.35 -10.06 -7.26
C VAL A 59 15.91 -11.24 -6.47
N ASP A 60 15.08 -11.96 -5.71
CA ASP A 60 15.46 -13.15 -4.96
C ASP A 60 15.64 -14.36 -5.91
N LYS A 61 16.79 -15.02 -5.81
CA LYS A 61 17.12 -16.24 -6.55
C LYS A 61 16.13 -17.38 -6.32
N GLU A 62 15.49 -17.42 -5.15
CA GLU A 62 14.47 -18.43 -4.84
C GLU A 62 13.11 -18.14 -5.50
N LYS A 63 12.93 -16.95 -6.08
CA LYS A 63 11.68 -16.52 -6.73
C LYS A 63 11.82 -16.40 -8.24
N VAL A 64 12.90 -15.76 -8.70
CA VAL A 64 13.12 -15.51 -10.13
C VAL A 64 13.17 -16.82 -10.93
N GLY A 65 12.39 -16.87 -12.01
CA GLY A 65 12.28 -18.03 -12.89
C GLY A 65 11.22 -19.06 -12.50
N ARG A 66 10.63 -18.96 -11.29
CA ARG A 66 9.53 -19.83 -10.85
C ARG A 66 8.17 -19.27 -11.27
N ASP A 67 7.14 -20.11 -11.21
CA ASP A 67 5.77 -19.64 -11.29
C ASP A 67 5.44 -18.76 -10.08
N LEU A 68 4.61 -17.73 -10.28
CA LEU A 68 4.23 -16.82 -9.22
C LEU A 68 3.55 -17.55 -8.05
N SER A 69 2.72 -18.57 -8.28
CA SER A 69 2.09 -19.32 -7.18
C SER A 69 3.13 -19.97 -6.27
N GLU A 70 4.24 -20.44 -6.83
CA GLU A 70 5.35 -21.07 -6.09
C GLU A 70 6.23 -20.02 -5.41
N ALA A 71 6.51 -18.90 -6.08
CA ALA A 71 7.32 -17.82 -5.53
C ALA A 71 6.67 -17.17 -4.30
N LEU A 72 5.34 -17.08 -4.28
CA LEU A 72 4.56 -16.45 -3.21
C LEU A 72 4.53 -17.24 -1.90
N ILE A 73 4.84 -18.54 -1.94
CA ILE A 73 4.95 -19.42 -0.77
C ILE A 73 6.40 -19.83 -0.47
N SER A 74 7.37 -19.16 -1.09
CA SER A 74 8.80 -19.43 -0.84
C SER A 74 9.22 -19.04 0.58
N LYS A 75 10.31 -19.63 1.07
CA LYS A 75 10.74 -19.62 2.50
C LYS A 75 10.66 -18.26 3.21
N ASN A 76 11.02 -17.18 2.52
CA ASN A 76 11.10 -15.84 3.12
C ASN A 76 9.76 -15.08 3.07
N ASN A 77 8.73 -15.67 2.45
CA ASN A 77 7.36 -15.24 2.59
C ASN A 77 6.69 -16.06 3.70
N ASN A 78 6.12 -15.37 4.69
CA ASN A 78 5.49 -15.96 5.87
C ASN A 78 4.11 -15.36 6.16
N ALA A 79 3.47 -14.75 5.14
CA ALA A 79 2.06 -14.41 5.20
C ALA A 79 1.22 -15.68 5.45
N LEU A 80 0.22 -15.57 6.32
CA LEU A 80 -0.72 -16.67 6.57
C LEU A 80 -1.36 -17.14 5.25
N GLN A 81 -1.23 -18.42 4.95
CA GLN A 81 -1.92 -19.03 3.82
C GLN A 81 -3.37 -19.28 4.19
N PHE A 82 -4.28 -18.52 3.58
CA PHE A 82 -5.73 -18.62 3.78
C PHE A 82 -6.48 -19.12 2.53
N TYR A 83 -5.77 -19.31 1.41
CA TYR A 83 -6.29 -19.90 0.19
C TYR A 83 -5.17 -20.55 -0.63
N ASP A 84 -5.45 -21.68 -1.28
CA ASP A 84 -4.50 -22.38 -2.15
C ASP A 84 -4.55 -21.79 -3.56
N VAL A 85 -3.47 -21.15 -3.98
CA VAL A 85 -3.36 -20.54 -5.31
C VAL A 85 -2.93 -21.60 -6.33
N PRO A 86 -3.72 -21.87 -7.38
CA PRO A 86 -3.32 -22.80 -8.42
C PRO A 86 -2.15 -22.24 -9.24
N HIS A 87 -1.44 -23.11 -9.96
CA HIS A 87 -0.36 -22.71 -10.86
C HIS A 87 -0.85 -21.65 -11.86
N MET A 88 -0.19 -20.49 -11.87
CA MET A 88 -0.70 -19.30 -12.57
C MET A 88 -0.25 -19.22 -14.03
N GLY A 89 0.86 -19.87 -14.38
CA GLY A 89 1.52 -19.67 -15.67
C GLY A 89 2.24 -18.32 -15.76
N VAL A 90 2.46 -17.64 -14.63
CA VAL A 90 3.09 -16.32 -14.54
C VAL A 90 4.50 -16.51 -14.00
N LYS A 91 5.48 -16.56 -14.89
CA LYS A 91 6.88 -16.65 -14.49
C LYS A 91 7.33 -15.34 -13.84
N VAL A 92 7.99 -15.43 -12.69
CA VAL A 92 8.65 -14.28 -12.04
C VAL A 92 9.91 -13.91 -12.80
N GLU A 93 9.93 -12.71 -13.36
CA GLU A 93 11.03 -12.20 -14.18
C GLU A 93 12.09 -11.50 -13.32
N ARG A 94 13.33 -11.47 -13.81
CA ARG A 94 14.44 -10.82 -13.10
C ARG A 94 14.25 -9.29 -13.11
N GLY A 95 13.88 -8.72 -11.97
CA GLY A 95 13.68 -7.29 -11.81
C GLY A 95 14.97 -6.46 -11.75
N MET A 96 14.87 -5.15 -11.63
CA MET A 96 16.01 -4.29 -11.26
C MET A 96 16.24 -4.32 -9.75
N THR A 97 17.49 -4.43 -9.33
CA THR A 97 17.85 -4.48 -7.90
C THR A 97 18.02 -3.11 -7.28
N HIS A 98 18.90 -2.25 -7.81
CA HIS A 98 19.28 -0.96 -7.19
C HIS A 98 19.42 -1.06 -5.65
N ASP A 99 18.75 -0.18 -4.91
CA ASP A 99 18.68 -0.13 -3.45
C ASP A 99 17.53 -0.97 -2.86
N GLY A 100 17.01 -1.92 -3.66
CA GLY A 100 15.96 -2.88 -3.32
C GLY A 100 16.29 -3.83 -2.17
N ILE A 101 17.57 -4.11 -1.95
CA ILE A 101 18.05 -5.01 -0.90
C ILE A 101 18.79 -4.17 0.15
N GLY A 102 18.30 -4.17 1.38
CA GLY A 102 18.94 -3.54 2.54
C GLY A 102 19.96 -4.45 3.20
N ILE A 103 20.77 -3.88 4.10
CA ILE A 103 21.89 -4.58 4.75
C ILE A 103 21.39 -5.86 5.45
N TYR A 104 20.27 -5.75 6.16
CA TYR A 104 19.65 -6.89 6.82
C TYR A 104 19.05 -7.88 5.82
N LEU A 105 18.42 -7.42 4.75
CA LEU A 105 17.86 -8.32 3.74
C LEU A 105 18.95 -9.15 3.04
N GLU A 106 20.16 -8.62 2.84
CA GLU A 106 21.30 -9.37 2.29
C GLU A 106 21.65 -10.63 3.10
N GLU A 107 21.31 -10.68 4.39
CA GLU A 107 21.52 -11.87 5.23
C GLU A 107 20.47 -12.98 4.99
N MET A 108 19.32 -12.64 4.38
CA MET A 108 18.20 -13.57 4.19
C MET A 108 17.94 -13.94 2.74
N ILE A 109 18.31 -13.09 1.78
CA ILE A 109 18.05 -13.30 0.35
C ILE A 109 19.33 -13.29 -0.46
N GLU A 110 19.46 -14.24 -1.39
CA GLU A 110 20.52 -14.26 -2.38
C GLU A 110 20.01 -13.59 -3.66
N LYS A 111 20.71 -12.57 -4.17
CA LYS A 111 20.33 -11.90 -5.41
C LYS A 111 20.40 -12.88 -6.59
N ALA A 112 19.32 -12.99 -7.36
CA ALA A 112 19.27 -13.77 -8.58
C ALA A 112 20.35 -13.30 -9.59
N PRO A 113 21.08 -14.25 -10.22
CA PRO A 113 22.08 -13.92 -11.23
C PRO A 113 21.41 -13.41 -12.52
N GLY A 114 22.23 -12.86 -13.42
CA GLY A 114 21.78 -12.36 -14.73
C GLY A 114 21.37 -10.89 -14.74
N GLU A 115 21.05 -10.42 -15.94
CA GLU A 115 20.62 -9.04 -16.21
C GLU A 115 19.13 -8.85 -15.89
N THR A 116 18.74 -7.60 -15.67
CA THR A 116 17.33 -7.23 -15.55
C THR A 116 16.61 -7.52 -16.86
N ALA A 117 15.43 -8.14 -16.77
CA ALA A 117 14.59 -8.41 -17.92
C ALA A 117 14.11 -7.11 -18.59
N ASP A 118 13.67 -7.20 -19.86
CA ASP A 118 13.06 -6.07 -20.57
C ASP A 118 11.67 -5.75 -19.97
N ILE A 119 11.66 -4.93 -18.91
CA ILE A 119 10.45 -4.56 -18.18
C ILE A 119 9.43 -3.92 -19.11
N VAL A 120 9.87 -2.99 -19.98
CA VAL A 120 8.97 -2.26 -20.88
C VAL A 120 8.36 -3.21 -21.92
N GLY A 121 9.18 -4.08 -22.53
CA GLY A 121 8.71 -5.10 -23.46
C GLY A 121 7.70 -6.04 -22.81
N ILE A 122 8.01 -6.58 -21.63
CA ILE A 122 7.11 -7.48 -20.90
C ILE A 122 5.78 -6.82 -20.55
N LEU A 123 5.79 -5.57 -20.05
CA LEU A 123 4.57 -4.86 -19.69
C LEU A 123 3.68 -4.60 -20.92
N ARG A 124 4.28 -4.27 -22.07
CA ARG A 124 3.54 -4.05 -23.33
C ARG A 124 3.02 -5.35 -23.93
N ASP A 125 3.86 -6.38 -24.02
CA ASP A 125 3.51 -7.67 -24.63
C ASP A 125 2.39 -8.38 -23.87
N ARG A 126 2.30 -8.14 -22.55
CA ARG A 126 1.25 -8.70 -21.69
C ARG A 126 0.08 -7.75 -21.45
N GLU A 127 0.04 -6.64 -22.21
CA GLU A 127 -1.03 -5.65 -22.18
C GLU A 127 -1.39 -5.21 -20.74
N VAL A 128 -0.36 -4.86 -19.96
CA VAL A 128 -0.54 -4.50 -18.55
C VAL A 128 -1.22 -3.14 -18.43
N ASP A 129 -2.32 -3.09 -17.67
CA ASP A 129 -3.03 -1.86 -17.35
C ASP A 129 -2.42 -1.17 -16.13
N VAL A 130 -2.17 -1.92 -15.06
CA VAL A 130 -1.78 -1.39 -13.74
C VAL A 130 -0.55 -2.12 -13.22
N VAL A 131 0.46 -1.37 -12.77
CA VAL A 131 1.62 -1.92 -12.08
C VAL A 131 1.55 -1.58 -10.60
N ILE A 132 1.61 -2.59 -9.73
CA ILE A 132 1.63 -2.41 -8.27
C ILE A 132 3.03 -2.63 -7.69
N ASN A 133 3.47 -1.69 -6.85
CA ASN A 133 4.80 -1.69 -6.26
C ASN A 133 4.77 -2.13 -4.79
N TYR A 134 5.38 -3.28 -4.50
CA TYR A 134 5.60 -3.84 -3.17
C TYR A 134 7.09 -4.00 -2.83
N LEU A 135 7.95 -3.17 -3.39
CA LEU A 135 9.37 -3.17 -3.02
C LEU A 135 9.58 -2.92 -1.50
N PRO A 136 10.73 -3.31 -0.95
CA PRO A 136 11.05 -3.01 0.44
C PRO A 136 11.08 -1.50 0.74
N VAL A 137 10.85 -1.15 2.01
CA VAL A 137 10.99 0.24 2.47
C VAL A 137 12.42 0.75 2.24
N GLY A 138 12.52 1.97 1.72
CA GLY A 138 13.80 2.63 1.43
C GLY A 138 14.36 2.36 0.03
N SER A 139 13.65 1.60 -0.81
CA SER A 139 14.03 1.32 -2.21
C SER A 139 13.71 2.49 -3.15
N GLU A 140 14.35 3.63 -2.93
CA GLU A 140 14.08 4.89 -3.62
C GLU A 140 14.54 4.87 -5.09
N GLN A 141 15.80 4.48 -5.34
CA GLN A 141 16.35 4.38 -6.70
C GLN A 141 15.62 3.30 -7.50
N ALA A 142 15.37 2.14 -6.89
CA ALA A 142 14.62 1.06 -7.53
C ALA A 142 13.21 1.53 -7.92
N THR A 143 12.46 2.15 -7.00
CA THR A 143 11.11 2.63 -7.27
C THR A 143 11.09 3.68 -8.37
N LYS A 144 11.95 4.70 -8.30
CA LYS A 144 12.04 5.75 -9.34
C LYS A 144 12.43 5.16 -10.70
N TRP A 145 13.33 4.17 -10.73
CA TRP A 145 13.69 3.47 -11.96
C TRP A 145 12.52 2.67 -12.54
N TYR A 146 11.75 1.96 -11.71
CA TYR A 146 10.54 1.26 -12.17
C TYR A 146 9.46 2.21 -12.66
N VAL A 147 9.25 3.35 -12.00
CA VAL A 147 8.30 4.39 -12.46
C VAL A 147 8.64 4.84 -13.87
N GLU A 148 9.92 5.02 -14.20
CA GLU A 148 10.35 5.33 -15.57
C GLU A 148 9.96 4.23 -16.58
N GLN A 149 10.10 2.94 -16.21
CA GLN A 149 9.71 1.83 -17.07
C GLN A 149 8.18 1.76 -17.25
N VAL A 150 7.43 1.99 -16.17
CA VAL A 150 5.96 2.02 -16.17
C VAL A 150 5.43 3.14 -17.06
N LEU A 151 5.99 4.35 -16.93
CA LEU A 151 5.67 5.48 -17.80
C LEU A 151 5.99 5.19 -19.27
N ALA A 152 7.10 4.49 -19.55
CA ALA A 152 7.49 4.09 -20.90
C ALA A 152 6.56 3.01 -21.48
N ALA A 153 6.09 2.08 -20.65
CA ALA A 153 5.17 1.01 -21.04
C ALA A 153 3.74 1.54 -21.29
N GLY A 154 3.35 2.65 -20.66
CA GLY A 154 2.00 3.20 -20.80
C GLY A 154 1.03 2.66 -19.75
N CYS A 155 1.52 2.23 -18.59
CA CYS A 155 0.69 1.63 -17.54
C CYS A 155 0.39 2.62 -16.42
N ALA A 156 -0.74 2.43 -15.74
CA ALA A 156 -1.03 3.06 -14.47
C ALA A 156 -0.11 2.52 -13.35
N PHE A 157 0.04 3.28 -12.27
CA PHE A 157 0.91 2.89 -11.15
C PHE A 157 0.21 2.96 -9.79
N VAL A 158 0.38 1.93 -8.96
CA VAL A 158 -0.04 1.90 -7.56
C VAL A 158 1.19 1.74 -6.68
N ASN A 159 1.52 2.79 -5.91
CA ASN A 159 2.72 2.81 -5.09
C ASN A 159 2.41 2.48 -3.62
N CYS A 160 2.66 1.24 -3.20
CA CYS A 160 2.33 0.81 -1.84
C CYS A 160 3.41 1.15 -0.79
N ILE A 161 4.55 1.71 -1.19
CA ILE A 161 5.71 1.89 -0.31
C ILE A 161 5.92 3.39 0.01
N PRO A 162 6.65 3.75 1.10
CA PRO A 162 6.87 5.14 1.50
C PRO A 162 8.03 5.82 0.75
N VAL A 163 8.06 5.65 -0.58
CA VAL A 163 8.88 6.45 -1.49
C VAL A 163 7.93 7.44 -2.16
N PHE A 164 8.20 8.74 -2.05
CA PHE A 164 7.28 9.75 -2.56
C PHE A 164 7.35 9.83 -4.08
N ILE A 165 6.23 9.50 -4.73
CA ILE A 165 6.02 9.57 -6.17
C ILE A 165 4.72 10.34 -6.40
N ALA A 166 3.57 9.79 -6.01
CA ALA A 166 2.28 10.46 -6.20
C ALA A 166 2.22 11.80 -5.45
N LYS A 167 2.85 11.91 -4.28
CA LYS A 167 2.89 13.17 -3.50
C LYS A 167 3.79 14.24 -4.11
N GLU A 168 4.76 13.88 -4.95
CA GLU A 168 5.75 14.83 -5.50
C GLU A 168 5.25 15.49 -6.80
N PRO A 169 5.24 16.84 -6.88
CA PRO A 169 4.80 17.55 -8.09
C PRO A 169 5.54 17.15 -9.37
N TYR A 170 6.83 16.79 -9.25
CA TYR A 170 7.63 16.34 -10.39
C TYR A 170 7.03 15.09 -11.03
N TRP A 171 6.75 14.05 -10.24
CA TRP A 171 6.20 12.80 -10.75
C TRP A 171 4.74 12.93 -11.15
N GLN A 172 3.93 13.68 -10.40
CA GLN A 172 2.54 13.98 -10.79
C GLN A 172 2.46 14.54 -12.21
N LYS A 173 3.32 15.53 -12.51
CA LYS A 173 3.40 16.12 -13.85
C LYS A 173 3.79 15.09 -14.90
N ARG A 174 4.73 14.21 -14.62
CA ARG A 174 5.19 13.17 -15.56
C ARG A 174 4.08 12.17 -15.91
N PHE A 175 3.27 11.78 -14.92
CA PHE A 175 2.09 10.94 -15.12
C PHE A 175 1.01 11.68 -15.94
N ALA A 176 0.71 12.94 -15.59
CA ALA A 176 -0.24 13.76 -16.33
C ALA A 176 0.17 14.01 -17.80
N ASP A 177 1.44 14.36 -18.04
CA ASP A 177 2.00 14.60 -19.39
C ASP A 177 1.92 13.34 -20.28
N ARG A 178 1.87 12.14 -19.68
CA ARG A 178 1.73 10.85 -20.37
C ARG A 178 0.28 10.36 -20.44
N GLY A 179 -0.67 11.06 -19.83
CA GLY A 179 -2.07 10.62 -19.75
C GLY A 179 -2.27 9.39 -18.87
N LEU A 180 -1.39 9.15 -17.89
CA LEU A 180 -1.40 7.95 -17.05
C LEU A 180 -1.78 8.30 -15.60
N PRO A 181 -2.57 7.45 -14.91
CA PRO A 181 -2.92 7.66 -13.53
C PRO A 181 -1.91 7.04 -12.55
N ILE A 182 -1.80 7.65 -11.38
CA ILE A 182 -1.06 7.11 -10.23
C ILE A 182 -1.90 7.18 -8.94
N VAL A 183 -1.85 6.12 -8.14
CA VAL A 183 -2.37 6.08 -6.76
C VAL A 183 -1.19 5.86 -5.82
N GLY A 184 -0.99 6.76 -4.84
CA GLY A 184 0.14 6.68 -3.91
C GLY A 184 0.12 7.80 -2.86
N ASP A 185 0.98 7.81 -1.84
CA ASP A 185 2.05 6.84 -1.56
C ASP A 185 1.88 6.19 -0.17
N ASP A 186 2.48 5.01 0.04
CA ASP A 186 2.45 4.22 1.30
C ASP A 186 1.05 3.67 1.63
N ILE A 187 0.73 2.45 1.21
CA ILE A 187 -0.62 1.85 1.32
C ILE A 187 -1.10 1.80 2.78
N LYS A 188 -2.38 2.14 3.01
CA LYS A 188 -3.05 1.95 4.30
C LYS A 188 -3.39 0.48 4.50
N SER A 189 -3.57 0.12 5.77
CA SER A 189 -4.23 -1.12 6.16
C SER A 189 -5.70 -0.83 6.51
N GLN A 190 -6.58 -1.81 6.47
CA GLN A 190 -7.99 -1.67 6.84
C GLN A 190 -8.13 -1.17 8.27
N VAL A 191 -7.49 -1.87 9.21
CA VAL A 191 -7.37 -1.46 10.60
C VAL A 191 -5.91 -1.60 11.03
N GLY A 192 -5.12 -0.58 10.72
CA GLY A 192 -3.73 -0.47 11.17
C GLY A 192 -3.59 0.37 12.44
N ALA A 193 -2.41 0.31 13.06
CA ALA A 193 -2.10 1.12 14.24
C ALA A 193 -2.26 2.63 13.98
N THR A 194 -1.90 3.12 12.79
CA THR A 194 -2.00 4.54 12.44
C THR A 194 -3.44 5.05 12.39
N ILE A 195 -4.39 4.29 11.82
CA ILE A 195 -5.80 4.72 11.77
C ILE A 195 -6.45 4.66 13.16
N VAL A 196 -6.14 3.62 13.95
CA VAL A 196 -6.62 3.52 15.35
C VAL A 196 -6.11 4.71 16.17
N HIS A 197 -4.82 5.03 16.06
CA HIS A 197 -4.22 6.16 16.77
C HIS A 197 -4.89 7.48 16.35
N ARG A 198 -5.05 7.72 15.04
CA ARG A 198 -5.75 8.89 14.50
C ARG A 198 -7.16 9.06 15.07
N VAL A 199 -7.96 7.99 15.08
CA VAL A 199 -9.33 8.03 15.60
C VAL A 199 -9.35 8.37 17.10
N LEU A 200 -8.45 7.78 17.89
CA LEU A 200 -8.35 8.08 19.33
C LEU A 200 -7.84 9.49 19.60
N ALA A 201 -6.85 9.96 18.85
CA ALA A 201 -6.32 11.32 18.96
C ALA A 201 -7.41 12.35 18.63
N ARG A 202 -8.20 12.10 17.57
CA ARG A 202 -9.32 12.97 17.21
C ARG A 202 -10.44 12.92 18.26
N LEU A 203 -10.73 11.75 18.83
CA LEU A 203 -11.70 11.62 19.91
C LEU A 203 -11.32 12.45 21.13
N PHE A 204 -10.04 12.56 21.49
CA PHE A 204 -9.60 13.45 22.58
C PHE A 204 -10.00 14.89 22.27
N GLU A 205 -9.63 15.36 21.08
CA GLU A 205 -9.89 16.72 20.65
C GLU A 205 -11.39 17.06 20.54
N ASP A 206 -12.18 16.18 19.90
CA ASP A 206 -13.64 16.34 19.74
C ASP A 206 -14.38 16.38 21.09
N ARG A 207 -13.78 15.83 22.14
CA ARG A 207 -14.35 15.81 23.51
C ARG A 207 -13.73 16.86 24.42
N GLY A 208 -12.89 17.76 23.90
CA GLY A 208 -12.25 18.82 24.66
C GLY A 208 -11.15 18.33 25.61
N VAL A 209 -10.62 17.13 25.39
CA VAL A 209 -9.45 16.60 26.12
C VAL A 209 -8.21 17.04 25.36
N ARG A 210 -7.30 17.74 26.04
CA ARG A 210 -6.01 18.10 25.45
C ARG A 210 -5.12 16.87 25.43
N LEU A 211 -4.67 16.43 24.25
CA LEU A 211 -3.63 15.42 24.15
C LEU A 211 -2.29 16.07 24.54
N ASP A 212 -1.56 15.47 25.48
CA ASP A 212 -0.28 15.98 25.99
C ASP A 212 0.89 15.21 25.39
N ARG A 213 0.82 13.86 25.40
CA ARG A 213 1.89 12.97 24.92
C ARG A 213 1.32 11.72 24.27
N THR A 214 2.06 11.14 23.34
CA THR A 214 1.69 9.86 22.75
C THR A 214 2.87 9.06 22.21
N TYR A 215 2.75 7.73 22.25
CA TYR A 215 3.57 6.85 21.44
C TYR A 215 2.76 5.79 20.71
N GLN A 216 3.36 5.28 19.63
CA GLN A 216 2.93 4.11 18.89
C GLN A 216 4.15 3.25 18.55
N LEU A 217 4.32 2.16 19.28
CA LEU A 217 5.37 1.17 19.10
C LEU A 217 4.85 0.04 18.22
N ASN A 218 5.55 -0.30 17.13
CA ASN A 218 5.12 -1.35 16.19
C ASN A 218 6.23 -2.39 16.03
N PHE A 219 5.92 -3.68 16.09
CA PHE A 219 6.87 -4.75 15.82
C PHE A 219 6.20 -5.94 15.13
N GLY A 220 6.98 -6.73 14.42
CA GLY A 220 6.51 -7.87 13.62
C GLY A 220 7.67 -8.79 13.24
N GLY A 221 7.38 -9.92 12.59
CA GLY A 221 8.38 -10.96 12.28
C GLY A 221 8.75 -11.10 10.80
N ASN A 222 8.09 -10.38 9.90
CA ASN A 222 8.31 -10.49 8.46
C ASN A 222 9.56 -9.72 7.97
N THR A 223 9.86 -9.90 6.69
CA THR A 223 11.01 -9.28 6.03
C THR A 223 10.90 -7.75 5.91
N ASP A 224 9.68 -7.17 5.90
CA ASP A 224 9.50 -5.71 5.99
C ASP A 224 10.00 -5.20 7.35
N PHE A 225 9.57 -5.80 8.46
CA PHE A 225 10.04 -5.43 9.79
C PHE A 225 11.54 -5.65 9.99
N TYR A 226 12.09 -6.72 9.40
CA TYR A 226 13.54 -6.97 9.45
C TYR A 226 14.33 -5.92 8.66
N ASN A 227 13.90 -5.59 7.43
CA ASN A 227 14.47 -4.50 6.64
C ASN A 227 14.40 -3.15 7.38
N MET A 228 13.34 -2.96 8.17
CA MET A 228 13.11 -1.77 8.97
C MET A 228 14.01 -1.65 10.22
N LEU A 229 14.82 -2.65 10.57
CA LEU A 229 15.89 -2.47 11.55
C LEU A 229 16.95 -1.48 11.06
N GLU A 230 17.09 -1.30 9.74
CA GLU A 230 17.98 -0.32 9.13
C GLU A 230 17.42 1.10 9.27
N ARG A 231 17.79 1.81 10.34
CA ARG A 231 17.25 3.14 10.65
C ARG A 231 17.43 4.18 9.53
N SER A 232 18.48 4.08 8.72
CA SER A 232 18.71 4.92 7.53
C SER A 232 17.56 4.84 6.52
N ARG A 233 16.91 3.68 6.38
CA ARG A 233 15.79 3.46 5.45
C ARG A 233 14.44 3.94 5.98
N LEU A 234 14.37 4.32 7.26
CA LEU A 234 13.11 4.63 7.95
C LEU A 234 12.70 6.11 7.91
N VAL A 235 13.58 7.02 7.50
CA VAL A 235 13.37 8.47 7.63
C VAL A 235 12.01 8.89 7.07
N SER A 236 11.72 8.52 5.81
CA SER A 236 10.45 8.84 5.15
C SER A 236 9.24 8.17 5.81
N LYS A 237 9.37 6.91 6.27
CA LYS A 237 8.27 6.16 6.92
C LYS A 237 7.95 6.74 8.30
N LYS A 238 8.95 7.18 9.07
CA LYS A 238 8.75 7.87 10.36
C LYS A 238 8.04 9.21 10.17
N ILE A 239 8.45 9.98 9.16
CA ILE A 239 7.80 11.25 8.81
C ILE A 239 6.34 11.00 8.38
N SER A 240 6.10 10.08 7.44
CA SER A 240 4.75 9.68 6.97
C SER A 240 3.81 9.35 8.12
N LYS A 241 4.22 8.46 9.03
CA LYS A 241 3.37 8.04 10.15
C LYS A 241 3.13 9.15 11.18
N THR A 242 4.15 9.95 11.48
CA THR A 242 4.01 11.05 12.44
C THR A 242 3.06 12.12 11.91
N GLN A 243 3.23 12.54 10.65
CA GLN A 243 2.34 13.49 9.99
C GLN A 243 0.91 12.95 9.86
N ALA A 244 0.75 11.66 9.59
CA ALA A 244 -0.57 11.03 9.49
C ALA A 244 -1.39 11.09 10.78
N VAL A 245 -0.76 11.14 11.96
CA VAL A 245 -1.44 11.31 13.27
C VAL A 245 -1.59 12.80 13.60
N GLN A 246 -0.52 13.59 13.43
CA GLN A 246 -0.57 15.02 13.75
C GLN A 246 -1.55 15.82 12.89
N SER A 247 -1.76 15.43 11.63
CA SER A 247 -2.75 16.04 10.71
C SER A 247 -4.21 15.95 11.18
N GLN A 248 -4.46 15.21 12.25
CA GLN A 248 -5.80 15.00 12.82
C GLN A 248 -6.06 15.89 14.02
N LEU A 249 -5.02 16.59 14.50
CA LEU A 249 -5.06 17.57 15.56
C LEU A 249 -5.13 18.98 14.97
N GLU A 250 -5.87 19.88 15.58
CA GLU A 250 -5.90 21.30 15.24
C GLU A 250 -4.58 22.00 15.61
N LYS A 251 -3.91 21.49 16.65
CA LYS A 251 -2.60 21.96 17.08
C LYS A 251 -1.61 20.79 17.16
N GLU A 252 -0.51 20.93 16.41
CA GLU A 252 0.60 19.98 16.46
C GLU A 252 1.23 19.90 17.86
N LEU A 253 1.63 18.69 18.23
CA LEU A 253 2.35 18.43 19.47
C LEU A 253 3.85 18.67 19.25
N PRO A 254 4.59 19.04 20.31
CA PRO A 254 6.05 19.08 20.24
C PRO A 254 6.62 17.71 19.83
N THR A 255 7.68 17.72 19.03
CA THR A 255 8.30 16.48 18.51
C THR A 255 8.71 15.51 19.61
N ASP A 256 9.16 16.01 20.76
CA ASP A 256 9.62 15.18 21.88
C ASP A 256 8.46 14.52 22.65
N ASP A 257 7.22 14.98 22.43
CA ASP A 257 6.00 14.43 23.04
C ASP A 257 5.32 13.37 22.15
N VAL A 258 5.87 13.10 20.95
CA VAL A 258 5.32 12.16 19.97
C VAL A 258 6.37 11.15 19.51
N HIS A 259 6.13 9.86 19.79
CA HIS A 259 7.01 8.78 19.32
C HIS A 259 6.26 7.75 18.47
N ILE A 260 6.40 7.81 17.14
CA ILE A 260 5.72 6.89 16.22
C ILE A 260 6.73 6.26 15.27
N GLY A 261 6.79 4.93 15.24
CA GLY A 261 7.69 4.24 14.33
C GLY A 261 7.69 2.73 14.52
N PRO A 262 8.38 1.98 13.64
CA PRO A 262 8.77 0.62 13.97
C PRO A 262 9.72 0.61 15.17
N SER A 263 9.59 -0.42 15.97
CA SER A 263 10.28 -0.57 17.25
C SER A 263 11.27 -1.72 17.20
N ASP A 264 10.86 -2.89 16.68
CA ASP A 264 11.70 -4.08 16.68
C ASP A 264 11.24 -5.16 15.69
N HIS A 265 12.06 -6.19 15.52
CA HIS A 265 11.76 -7.44 14.82
C HIS A 265 11.65 -8.60 15.82
N VAL A 266 10.54 -9.34 15.76
CA VAL A 266 10.27 -10.49 16.62
C VAL A 266 9.98 -11.70 15.73
N PRO A 267 10.96 -12.58 15.46
CA PRO A 267 10.89 -13.56 14.37
C PRO A 267 9.65 -14.46 14.39
N TRP A 268 9.23 -14.94 15.56
CA TRP A 268 8.10 -15.88 15.70
C TRP A 268 6.72 -15.23 15.47
N LEU A 269 6.66 -13.91 15.34
CA LEU A 269 5.42 -13.25 14.91
C LEU A 269 5.10 -13.51 13.45
N GLU A 270 6.09 -13.88 12.62
CA GLU A 270 5.91 -14.06 11.19
C GLU A 270 5.28 -12.80 10.57
N ASP A 271 4.22 -12.91 9.76
CA ASP A 271 3.53 -11.75 9.19
C ASP A 271 2.61 -10.99 10.17
N ARG A 272 2.48 -11.48 11.41
CA ARG A 272 1.75 -10.74 12.44
C ARG A 272 2.51 -9.50 12.84
N LYS A 273 1.72 -8.47 13.12
CA LYS A 273 2.17 -7.19 13.63
C LYS A 273 1.40 -6.81 14.87
N TRP A 274 2.16 -6.44 15.88
CA TRP A 274 1.64 -5.92 17.12
C TRP A 274 1.95 -4.43 17.22
N ALA A 275 0.99 -3.69 17.77
CA ALA A 275 1.19 -2.29 18.10
C ALA A 275 0.72 -1.98 19.52
N TYR A 276 1.56 -1.25 20.26
CA TYR A 276 1.22 -0.66 21.54
C TYR A 276 1.07 0.85 21.36
N ILE A 277 -0.11 1.36 21.68
CA ILE A 277 -0.48 2.76 21.51
C ILE A 277 -0.80 3.33 22.88
N ARG A 278 -0.19 4.47 23.21
CA ARG A 278 -0.47 5.20 24.43
C ARG A 278 -0.80 6.65 24.12
N LEU A 279 -1.88 7.15 24.70
CA LEU A 279 -2.26 8.54 24.66
C LEU A 279 -2.40 9.04 26.10
N GLU A 280 -1.73 10.13 26.42
CA GLU A 280 -1.84 10.82 27.70
C GLU A 280 -2.42 12.20 27.44
N GLY A 281 -3.48 12.56 28.16
CA GLY A 281 -4.12 13.86 28.03
C GLY A 281 -4.58 14.45 29.35
N THR A 282 -4.94 15.72 29.28
CA THR A 282 -5.46 16.51 30.40
C THR A 282 -6.95 16.78 30.15
N SER A 283 -7.77 16.38 31.12
CA SER A 283 -9.24 16.49 31.08
C SER A 283 -9.75 17.56 32.06
N TRP A 284 -11.06 17.58 32.33
CA TRP A 284 -11.71 18.55 33.21
C TRP A 284 -11.03 18.66 34.58
N GLY A 285 -10.77 19.89 35.04
CA GLY A 285 -10.10 20.16 36.31
C GLY A 285 -8.63 19.75 36.33
N ASP A 286 -7.97 19.80 35.17
CA ASP A 286 -6.57 19.43 34.95
C ASP A 286 -6.24 17.98 35.37
N GLN A 287 -7.25 17.10 35.32
CA GLN A 287 -7.09 15.69 35.71
C GLN A 287 -6.53 14.85 34.57
N PRO A 288 -5.59 13.92 34.85
CA PRO A 288 -5.01 13.06 33.82
C PRO A 288 -6.05 12.08 33.26
N LEU A 289 -6.04 11.90 31.95
CA LEU A 289 -6.81 10.90 31.22
C LEU A 289 -5.87 10.15 30.29
N ASN A 290 -5.78 8.83 30.46
CA ASN A 290 -4.85 8.00 29.71
C ASN A 290 -5.59 6.88 28.98
N ILE A 291 -5.15 6.56 27.76
CA ILE A 291 -5.50 5.33 27.04
C ILE A 291 -4.23 4.55 26.76
N GLU A 292 -4.28 3.25 27.00
CA GLU A 292 -3.27 2.30 26.51
C GLU A 292 -3.97 1.14 25.79
N LEU A 293 -3.51 0.83 24.59
CA LEU A 293 -4.14 -0.13 23.70
C LEU A 293 -3.10 -1.03 23.07
N LYS A 294 -3.42 -2.33 22.98
CA LYS A 294 -2.71 -3.30 22.16
C LYS A 294 -3.56 -3.65 20.93
N LEU A 295 -2.95 -3.58 19.75
CA LEU A 295 -3.53 -4.05 18.49
C LEU A 295 -2.72 -5.23 17.96
N GLU A 296 -3.39 -6.30 17.54
CA GLU A 296 -2.79 -7.45 16.86
C GLU A 296 -3.48 -7.66 15.51
N VAL A 297 -2.69 -7.77 14.44
CA VAL A 297 -3.19 -7.97 13.07
C VAL A 297 -2.24 -8.87 12.27
N GLU A 298 -2.76 -9.49 11.22
CA GLU A 298 -1.95 -10.00 10.10
C GLU A 298 -1.60 -8.82 9.19
N ASP A 299 -0.32 -8.46 9.02
CA ASP A 299 0.04 -7.17 8.39
C ASP A 299 -0.27 -7.13 6.89
N SER A 300 0.07 -8.19 6.16
CA SER A 300 -0.07 -8.21 4.70
C SER A 300 -1.53 -8.35 4.24
N PRO A 301 -2.36 -9.28 4.77
CA PRO A 301 -3.78 -9.36 4.44
C PRO A 301 -4.56 -8.09 4.79
N ASN A 302 -4.14 -7.38 5.84
CA ASN A 302 -4.77 -6.13 6.27
C ASN A 302 -4.59 -4.99 5.25
N SER A 303 -3.69 -5.11 4.27
CA SER A 303 -3.57 -4.16 3.15
C SER A 303 -4.11 -4.69 1.82
N ALA A 304 -4.30 -6.00 1.67
CA ALA A 304 -4.68 -6.63 0.41
C ALA A 304 -6.02 -6.09 -0.15
N GLY A 305 -7.04 -5.97 0.70
CA GLY A 305 -8.33 -5.40 0.27
C GLY A 305 -8.23 -3.93 -0.18
N VAL A 306 -7.36 -3.15 0.49
CA VAL A 306 -7.10 -1.74 0.13
C VAL A 306 -6.35 -1.65 -1.21
N ALA A 307 -5.38 -2.54 -1.44
CA ALA A 307 -4.62 -2.60 -2.68
C ALA A 307 -5.49 -2.97 -3.89
N ILE A 308 -6.45 -3.88 -3.72
CA ILE A 308 -7.42 -4.24 -4.77
C ILE A 308 -8.25 -3.01 -5.19
N ASP A 309 -8.75 -2.23 -4.23
CA ASP A 309 -9.48 -0.99 -4.53
C ASP A 309 -8.61 0.08 -5.19
N ALA A 310 -7.34 0.19 -4.79
CA ALA A 310 -6.38 1.09 -5.44
C ALA A 310 -6.11 0.68 -6.90
N ILE A 311 -5.95 -0.62 -7.19
CA ILE A 311 -5.81 -1.16 -8.55
C ILE A 311 -7.04 -0.83 -9.40
N ARG A 312 -8.24 -1.11 -8.88
CA ARG A 312 -9.51 -0.81 -9.57
C ARG A 312 -9.67 0.68 -9.82
N SER A 313 -9.35 1.53 -8.85
CA SER A 313 -9.38 2.99 -8.99
C SER A 313 -8.42 3.50 -10.07
N ALA A 314 -7.20 2.95 -10.13
CA ALA A 314 -6.24 3.26 -11.17
C ALA A 314 -6.76 2.87 -12.57
N LYS A 315 -7.42 1.71 -12.68
CA LYS A 315 -8.04 1.27 -13.93
C LYS A 315 -9.23 2.14 -14.36
N ILE A 316 -10.12 2.49 -13.41
CA ILE A 316 -11.24 3.41 -13.65
C ILE A 316 -10.72 4.75 -14.18
N ALA A 317 -9.64 5.29 -13.59
CA ALA A 317 -9.02 6.51 -14.07
C ALA A 317 -8.48 6.36 -15.50
N LEU A 318 -7.79 5.26 -15.78
CA LEU A 318 -7.23 4.96 -17.10
C LEU A 318 -8.33 4.90 -18.17
N ASP A 319 -9.45 4.23 -17.90
CA ASP A 319 -10.56 4.11 -18.85
C ASP A 319 -11.28 5.43 -19.11
N ARG A 320 -11.27 6.33 -18.13
CA ARG A 320 -11.88 7.66 -18.22
C ARG A 320 -10.93 8.73 -18.74
N GLY A 321 -9.67 8.37 -19.05
CA GLY A 321 -8.65 9.33 -19.45
C GLY A 321 -8.25 10.32 -18.35
N VAL A 322 -8.51 9.99 -17.08
CA VAL A 322 -8.06 10.77 -15.92
C VAL A 322 -6.61 10.41 -15.63
N SER A 323 -5.74 11.41 -15.53
CA SER A 323 -4.29 11.23 -15.39
C SER A 323 -3.70 12.04 -14.24
N GLY A 324 -2.44 11.76 -13.91
CA GLY A 324 -1.81 12.31 -12.71
C GLY A 324 -2.24 11.56 -11.45
N ALA A 325 -2.05 12.18 -10.29
CA ALA A 325 -2.43 11.55 -9.04
C ALA A 325 -3.96 11.52 -8.87
N ILE A 326 -4.50 10.35 -8.61
CA ILE A 326 -5.94 10.18 -8.33
C ILE A 326 -6.17 10.54 -6.87
N GLU A 327 -6.47 11.82 -6.63
CA GLU A 327 -6.55 12.38 -5.28
C GLU A 327 -7.55 11.66 -4.38
N PRO A 328 -8.80 11.34 -4.82
CA PRO A 328 -9.76 10.62 -3.97
C PRO A 328 -9.24 9.26 -3.51
N ALA A 329 -8.73 8.45 -4.46
CA ALA A 329 -8.19 7.14 -4.18
C ALA A 329 -6.92 7.22 -3.31
N SER A 330 -6.02 8.16 -3.61
CA SER A 330 -4.78 8.35 -2.84
C SER A 330 -5.10 8.76 -1.40
N ALA A 331 -5.98 9.74 -1.19
CA ALA A 331 -6.34 10.21 0.15
C ALA A 331 -6.97 9.09 1.00
N TYR A 332 -7.80 8.24 0.38
CA TYR A 332 -8.50 7.20 1.10
C TYR A 332 -7.65 5.96 1.35
N PHE A 333 -6.85 5.52 0.36
CA PHE A 333 -6.10 4.27 0.41
C PHE A 333 -4.64 4.41 0.82
N MET A 334 -4.06 5.62 0.82
CA MET A 334 -2.63 5.84 1.04
C MET A 334 -2.38 6.73 2.26
N LYS A 335 -1.25 6.56 2.94
CA LYS A 335 -0.88 7.33 4.14
C LYS A 335 -0.32 8.69 3.80
N SER A 336 0.36 8.80 2.65
CA SER A 336 0.99 10.02 2.15
C SER A 336 0.40 10.45 0.81
N PRO A 337 -0.89 10.84 0.77
CA PRO A 337 -1.49 11.35 -0.45
C PRO A 337 -0.92 12.73 -0.85
N PRO A 338 -1.16 13.18 -2.10
CA PRO A 338 -0.89 14.56 -2.52
C PRO A 338 -1.64 15.58 -1.66
N ILE A 339 -2.93 15.31 -1.40
CA ILE A 339 -3.81 16.13 -0.57
C ILE A 339 -4.31 15.28 0.58
N GLN A 340 -4.05 15.72 1.82
CA GLN A 340 -4.60 15.09 3.01
C GLN A 340 -6.09 15.43 3.12
N MET A 341 -6.91 14.42 3.34
CA MET A 341 -8.34 14.54 3.60
C MET A 341 -8.66 13.84 4.91
N ARG A 342 -9.78 14.22 5.53
CA ARG A 342 -10.35 13.42 6.62
C ARG A 342 -10.81 12.08 6.05
N ASP A 343 -10.77 11.01 6.84
CA ASP A 343 -11.04 9.67 6.29
C ASP A 343 -12.50 9.50 5.82
N ASP A 344 -13.46 10.23 6.40
CA ASP A 344 -14.86 10.26 5.96
C ASP A 344 -15.05 11.06 4.65
N ASP A 345 -14.35 12.19 4.52
CA ASP A 345 -14.29 12.96 3.28
C ASP A 345 -13.65 12.15 2.14
N ALA A 346 -12.50 11.53 2.41
CA ALA A 346 -11.77 10.69 1.46
C ALA A 346 -12.61 9.49 1.01
N ARG A 347 -13.35 8.86 1.93
CA ARG A 347 -14.29 7.79 1.60
C ARG A 347 -15.37 8.28 0.64
N ARG A 348 -16.03 9.39 0.94
CA ARG A 348 -17.07 9.93 0.05
C ARG A 348 -16.50 10.28 -1.32
N ALA A 349 -15.32 10.88 -1.36
CA ALA A 349 -14.66 11.26 -2.61
C ALA A 349 -14.36 10.04 -3.48
N VAL A 350 -13.88 8.93 -2.92
CA VAL A 350 -13.59 7.73 -3.74
C VAL A 350 -14.85 7.05 -4.28
N GLU A 351 -15.96 7.10 -3.52
CA GLU A 351 -17.24 6.53 -3.95
C GLU A 351 -17.81 7.36 -5.12
N LEU A 352 -17.81 8.70 -4.99
CA LEU A 352 -18.22 9.61 -6.07
C LEU A 352 -17.34 9.47 -7.32
N PHE A 353 -16.03 9.34 -7.12
CA PHE A 353 -15.09 9.05 -8.19
C PHE A 353 -15.44 7.73 -8.87
N ALA A 354 -15.66 6.65 -8.12
CA ALA A 354 -15.96 5.34 -8.69
C ALA A 354 -17.29 5.34 -9.48
N ASP A 355 -18.32 6.04 -8.98
CA ASP A 355 -19.63 6.13 -9.63
C ASP A 355 -19.64 7.06 -10.87
N GLY A 356 -18.60 7.87 -11.05
CA GLY A 356 -18.54 8.86 -12.14
C GLY A 356 -19.41 10.09 -11.88
N ALA A 357 -19.73 10.34 -10.61
CA ALA A 357 -20.49 11.51 -10.17
C ALA A 357 -19.64 12.78 -10.00
N ASP A 358 -18.31 12.66 -10.09
CA ASP A 358 -17.41 13.81 -10.11
C ASP A 358 -17.54 14.54 -11.45
N GLY A 359 -18.19 15.70 -11.42
CA GLY A 359 -18.59 16.55 -12.55
C GLY A 359 -17.46 17.14 -13.39
N ASN A 360 -16.63 16.28 -13.98
CA ASN A 360 -15.69 16.60 -15.05
C ASN A 360 -16.08 15.83 -16.32
N ASP A 361 -17.37 15.81 -16.65
CA ASP A 361 -17.85 15.46 -17.98
C ASP A 361 -17.49 16.62 -18.94
N PRO A 362 -16.55 16.44 -19.89
CA PRO A 362 -16.22 17.48 -20.86
C PRO A 362 -17.37 17.74 -21.86
N GLY A 363 -18.46 16.95 -21.80
CA GLY A 363 -19.60 16.99 -22.71
C GLY A 363 -20.83 17.78 -22.24
N ALA A 364 -20.81 18.38 -21.04
CA ALA A 364 -21.91 19.21 -20.53
C ALA A 364 -21.56 20.70 -20.57
N GLY A 365 -21.50 21.26 -21.79
CA GLY A 365 -21.30 22.70 -22.04
C GLY A 365 -21.98 23.14 -23.33
#